data_AF-A0A8H7HZK1-F1
#
_entry.id   AF-A0A8H7HZK1-F1
#
_cell.length_a   1.000
_cell.length_b   1.000
_cell.length_c   1.000
_cell.angle_alpha   90.00
_cell.angle_beta   90.00
_cell.angle_gamma   90.00
#
_symmetry.space_group_name_H-M   'P 1'
#
loop_
_entity.id
_entity.type
_entity.pdbx_description
1 polymer ?
#
loop_
_entity_poly.entity_id
_entity_poly.type
_entity_poly.pdbx_seq_one_letter_code
_entity_poly.pdbx_strand_id
1 'polypeptide(L)'
;MYFQTTNAELQNRITTLGAGFVRKLDLAPRDSSVLMLLDDSFEYLTSVLALSACSVTPITISHLQLLNPVLSVHPPSAIIVQSRFLHTLLEQLADEKEAGLHLIVVGEIDDLARSHSLKTGINLIPWTDILESGGEPLNLSAADLPTTNDVFMISYYGDEIGQPKAVQFTHQNMTAAVVSNRALFSVSTPLSGSDRILSSFSMNTPFGMGVAFQALWEGASFSVKPNIGLFKTESDKAEDSVFAAIAASRPTILYVQPSELDSLSSSVLATAKGSFLYTLAWKRKMGALLEGSLSRTTPWDRVVFEDARVKWSLSDLRSVVTAGEPSDPSTQAICSIATSVPIARAHVHPLSASPILASHPLDLQRHFPATGGSRMSKDPLHVGPPAPSVEVKLVGVPENEIDAGNDPRGELLIRGTSVGTPVSESTVPYPDGWLPSGERAIVQSNGTFKVIGRQRRTTGP
;
A
#
# COMPACT_ATOMS: atom_id res chain seq x y z
N MET A 1 3.31 19.64 9.91
CA MET A 1 4.20 20.53 9.13
C MET A 1 4.53 19.77 7.85
N TYR A 2 4.27 20.33 6.66
CA TYR A 2 4.59 19.64 5.41
C TYR A 2 6.09 19.73 5.14
N PHE A 3 6.76 18.59 5.05
CA PHE A 3 8.16 18.54 4.66
C PHE A 3 8.23 18.63 3.13
N GLN A 4 8.86 19.69 2.63
CA GLN A 4 9.15 19.84 1.20
C GLN A 4 10.63 19.65 1.00
N THR A 5 10.99 18.79 0.05
CA THR A 5 12.39 18.57 -0.35
C THR A 5 12.44 18.32 -1.84
N THR A 6 13.57 18.68 -2.46
CA THR A 6 13.83 18.36 -3.86
C THR A 6 14.36 16.94 -4.01
N ASN A 7 14.25 16.33 -5.20
CA ASN A 7 14.83 15.01 -5.45
C ASN A 7 16.36 14.97 -5.23
N ALA A 8 17.05 16.09 -5.48
CA ALA A 8 18.50 16.20 -5.25
C ALA A 8 18.84 16.21 -3.76
N GLU A 9 18.10 16.96 -2.95
CA GLU A 9 18.23 16.95 -1.49
C GLU A 9 17.90 15.58 -0.91
N LEU A 10 16.84 14.95 -1.42
CA LEU A 10 16.47 13.58 -1.04
C LEU A 10 17.59 12.58 -1.34
N GLN A 11 18.17 12.63 -2.55
CA GLN A 11 19.28 11.75 -2.93
C GLN A 11 20.51 11.97 -2.05
N ASN A 12 20.85 13.23 -1.74
CA ASN A 12 21.94 13.55 -0.83
C ASN A 12 21.66 12.98 0.56
N ARG A 13 20.42 13.16 1.06
CA ARG A 13 20.00 12.65 2.37
C ARG A 13 20.07 11.12 2.45
N ILE A 14 19.64 10.41 1.41
CA ILE A 14 19.74 8.94 1.28
C ILE A 14 21.21 8.51 1.33
N THR A 15 22.08 9.21 0.61
CA THR A 15 23.53 8.92 0.57
C THR A 15 24.18 9.12 1.94
N THR A 16 23.88 10.24 2.61
CA THR A 16 24.34 10.50 3.98
C THR A 16 23.84 9.44 4.95
N LEU A 17 22.55 9.11 4.93
CA LEU A 17 21.98 8.10 5.83
C LEU A 17 22.59 6.72 5.60
N GLY A 18 22.76 6.30 4.34
CA GLY A 18 23.37 5.01 4.01
C GLY A 18 24.79 4.90 4.56
N ALA A 19 25.59 5.96 4.36
CA ALA A 19 26.93 6.06 4.93
C ALA A 19 26.94 6.03 6.46
N GLY A 20 26.01 6.73 7.08
CA GLY A 20 25.82 6.75 8.52
C GLY A 20 25.51 5.36 9.08
N PHE A 21 24.53 4.67 8.50
CA PHE A 21 24.14 3.32 8.94
C PHE A 21 25.30 2.34 8.85
N VAL A 22 25.94 2.24 7.68
CA VAL A 22 27.04 1.28 7.46
C VAL A 22 28.20 1.54 8.43
N ARG A 23 28.62 2.79 8.62
CA ARG A 23 29.76 3.11 9.50
C ARG A 23 29.47 2.94 10.98
N LYS A 24 28.28 3.34 11.44
CA LYS A 24 27.97 3.31 12.88
C LYS A 24 27.58 1.95 13.40
N LEU A 25 27.02 1.12 12.53
CA LEU A 25 26.46 -0.19 12.88
C LEU A 25 27.31 -1.35 12.35
N ASP A 26 28.42 -1.05 11.66
CA ASP A 26 29.32 -2.02 11.01
C ASP A 26 28.55 -3.02 10.11
N LEU A 27 27.60 -2.48 9.32
CA LEU A 27 26.72 -3.30 8.50
C LEU A 27 27.46 -3.79 7.26
N ALA A 28 27.41 -5.10 7.03
CA ALA A 28 27.95 -5.75 5.86
C ALA A 28 26.90 -5.75 4.72
N PRO A 29 27.25 -5.27 3.51
CA PRO A 29 26.40 -5.40 2.32
C PRO A 29 25.96 -6.86 2.10
N ARG A 30 24.69 -7.07 1.79
CA ARG A 30 24.00 -8.36 1.55
C ARG A 30 23.88 -9.31 2.76
N ASP A 31 24.73 -9.17 3.77
CA ASP A 31 24.72 -10.02 4.96
C ASP A 31 23.92 -9.39 6.12
N SER A 32 23.88 -8.06 6.20
CA SER A 32 23.16 -7.35 7.26
C SER A 32 21.71 -7.03 6.91
N SER A 33 20.88 -7.03 7.94
CA SER A 33 19.47 -6.67 7.85
C SER A 33 19.05 -5.74 8.99
N VAL A 34 18.08 -4.87 8.72
CA VAL A 34 17.65 -3.85 9.69
C VAL A 34 16.13 -3.88 9.81
N LEU A 35 15.61 -4.08 11.01
CA LEU A 35 14.17 -4.07 11.28
C LEU A 35 13.66 -2.64 11.41
N MET A 36 12.60 -2.34 10.65
CA MET A 36 11.97 -1.03 10.59
C MET A 36 10.74 -0.98 11.50
N LEU A 37 10.84 -0.26 12.61
CA LEU A 37 9.75 0.02 13.57
C LEU A 37 9.46 1.52 13.63
N LEU A 38 9.12 2.10 12.48
CA LEU A 38 8.75 3.51 12.34
C LEU A 38 7.33 3.64 11.80
N ASP A 39 6.69 4.76 12.13
CA ASP A 39 5.51 5.22 11.41
C ASP A 39 5.84 5.64 9.98
N ASP A 40 4.79 5.69 9.16
CA ASP A 40 4.82 6.26 7.83
C ASP A 40 5.29 7.72 7.89
N SER A 41 6.56 7.92 7.60
CA SER A 41 7.28 9.18 7.80
C SER A 41 8.34 9.37 6.73
N PHE A 42 8.88 10.59 6.65
CA PHE A 42 9.99 10.88 5.76
C PHE A 42 11.24 10.07 6.15
N GLU A 43 11.49 9.91 7.45
CA GLU A 43 12.56 9.09 8.02
C GLU A 43 12.40 7.62 7.62
N TYR A 44 11.18 7.07 7.63
CA TYR A 44 10.95 5.70 7.18
C TYR A 44 11.33 5.52 5.70
N LEU A 45 10.80 6.37 4.82
CA LEU A 45 11.08 6.28 3.39
C LEU A 45 12.57 6.43 3.07
N THR A 46 13.22 7.42 3.68
CA THR A 46 14.65 7.68 3.47
C THR A 46 15.52 6.56 4.04
N SER A 47 15.14 5.95 5.17
CA SER A 47 15.86 4.81 5.75
C SER A 47 15.81 3.59 4.83
N VAL A 48 14.63 3.24 4.30
CA VAL A 48 14.49 2.09 3.39
C VAL A 48 15.33 2.29 2.12
N LEU A 49 15.28 3.49 1.53
CA LEU A 49 16.10 3.82 0.35
C LEU A 49 17.60 3.84 0.67
N ALA A 50 18.00 4.35 1.84
CA ALA A 50 19.39 4.41 2.27
C ALA A 50 20.00 3.02 2.51
N LEU A 51 19.27 2.16 3.22
CA LEU A 51 19.71 0.78 3.50
C LEU A 51 19.85 -0.01 2.21
N SER A 52 18.82 0.01 1.35
CA SER A 52 18.84 -0.71 0.07
C SER A 52 19.89 -0.17 -0.91
N ALA A 53 20.18 1.14 -0.90
CA ALA A 53 21.28 1.71 -1.70
C ALA A 53 22.66 1.21 -1.29
N CYS A 54 22.80 0.74 -0.04
CA CYS A 54 24.01 0.12 0.49
C CYS A 54 23.95 -1.41 0.49
N SER A 55 22.99 -2.01 -0.22
CA SER A 55 22.74 -3.46 -0.25
C SER A 55 22.46 -4.06 1.15
N VAL A 56 22.01 -3.26 2.11
CA VAL A 56 21.53 -3.74 3.42
C VAL A 56 20.03 -3.97 3.33
N THR A 57 19.55 -5.10 3.86
CA THR A 57 18.16 -5.50 3.69
C THR A 57 17.25 -4.92 4.78
N PRO A 58 16.36 -3.95 4.47
CA PRO A 58 15.31 -3.54 5.40
C PRO A 58 14.25 -4.64 5.56
N ILE A 59 13.87 -4.89 6.81
CA ILE A 59 12.78 -5.80 7.20
C ILE A 59 11.61 -4.94 7.66
N THR A 60 10.43 -5.18 7.11
CA THR A 60 9.19 -4.50 7.50
C THR A 60 8.19 -5.52 8.04
N ILE A 61 7.38 -5.10 9.00
CA ILE A 61 6.25 -5.89 9.51
C ILE A 61 4.95 -5.15 9.19
N SER A 62 3.86 -5.87 8.90
CA SER A 62 2.58 -5.21 8.60
C SER A 62 1.84 -4.74 9.86
N HIS A 63 2.03 -5.44 10.98
CA HIS A 63 1.40 -5.15 12.28
C HIS A 63 2.31 -5.54 13.44
N LEU A 64 2.20 -4.86 14.58
CA LEU A 64 3.06 -5.07 15.75
C LEU A 64 3.00 -6.47 16.38
N GLN A 65 1.89 -7.19 16.20
CA GLN A 65 1.76 -8.56 16.70
C GLN A 65 2.78 -9.52 16.09
N LEU A 66 3.36 -9.15 14.93
CA LEU A 66 4.39 -9.93 14.25
C LEU A 66 5.80 -9.70 14.81
N LEU A 67 6.00 -8.72 15.69
CA LEU A 67 7.33 -8.32 16.16
C LEU A 67 8.08 -9.52 16.80
N ASN A 68 7.56 -10.10 17.88
CA ASN A 68 8.25 -11.18 18.59
C ASN A 68 8.45 -12.42 17.70
N PRO A 69 7.44 -12.90 16.94
CA PRO A 69 7.65 -14.00 15.99
C PRO A 69 8.75 -13.71 14.96
N VAL A 70 8.86 -12.47 14.49
CA VAL A 70 9.88 -12.08 13.51
C VAL A 70 11.27 -12.02 14.13
N LEU A 71 11.43 -11.45 15.32
CA LEU A 71 12.70 -11.43 16.05
C LEU A 71 13.22 -12.85 16.29
N SER A 72 12.33 -13.77 16.69
CA SER A 72 12.67 -15.18 16.91
C SER A 72 13.10 -15.92 15.64
N VAL A 73 12.48 -15.63 14.49
CA VAL A 73 12.74 -16.33 13.22
C VAL A 73 13.91 -15.70 12.45
N HIS A 74 14.07 -14.38 12.53
CA HIS A 74 15.02 -13.63 11.73
C HIS A 74 15.61 -12.46 12.54
N PRO A 75 16.59 -12.74 13.42
CA PRO A 75 17.20 -11.71 14.26
C PRO A 75 17.91 -10.65 13.40
N PRO A 76 17.52 -9.36 13.50
CA PRO A 76 18.11 -8.31 12.70
C PRO A 76 19.48 -7.87 13.23
N SER A 77 20.32 -7.29 12.36
CA SER A 77 21.59 -6.69 12.77
C SER A 77 21.41 -5.38 13.56
N ALA A 78 20.33 -4.65 13.29
CA ALA A 78 19.94 -3.46 14.02
C ALA A 78 18.42 -3.21 13.90
N ILE A 79 17.86 -2.39 14.78
CA ILE A 79 16.45 -1.97 14.72
C ILE A 79 16.38 -0.45 14.70
N ILE A 80 15.61 0.11 13.75
CA ILE A 80 15.26 1.52 13.75
C ILE A 80 13.88 1.67 14.38
N VAL A 81 13.77 2.41 15.47
CA VAL A 81 12.55 2.53 16.27
C VAL A 81 12.15 3.98 16.48
N GLN A 82 10.85 4.25 16.45
CA GLN A 82 10.32 5.57 16.79
C GLN A 82 10.29 5.75 18.30
N SER A 83 10.66 6.94 18.78
CA SER A 83 10.77 7.23 20.22
C SER A 83 9.53 6.84 21.03
N ARG A 84 8.33 7.03 20.46
CA ARG A 84 7.05 6.68 21.11
C ARG A 84 6.90 5.18 21.43
N PHE A 85 7.61 4.30 20.72
CA PHE A 85 7.56 2.85 20.91
C PHE A 85 8.80 2.29 21.61
N LEU A 86 9.77 3.14 21.92
CA LEU A 86 11.06 2.73 22.47
C LEU A 86 10.92 1.95 23.78
N HIS A 87 10.09 2.43 24.71
CA HIS A 87 9.90 1.78 26.01
C HIS A 87 9.29 0.38 25.88
N THR A 88 8.22 0.27 25.09
CA THR A 88 7.57 -1.02 24.84
C THR A 88 8.54 -2.02 24.21
N LEU A 89 9.34 -1.58 23.24
CA LEU A 89 10.35 -2.43 22.61
C LEU A 89 11.42 -2.86 23.62
N LEU A 90 11.94 -1.93 24.43
CA LEU A 90 12.96 -2.23 25.44
C LEU A 90 12.47 -3.26 26.46
N GLU A 91 11.22 -3.17 26.91
CA GLU A 91 10.62 -4.17 27.79
C GLU A 91 10.54 -5.55 27.13
N GLN A 92 10.12 -5.62 25.86
CA GLN A 92 10.05 -6.88 25.11
C GLN A 92 11.44 -7.51 24.90
N LEU A 93 12.45 -6.71 24.60
CA LEU A 93 13.82 -7.18 24.38
C LEU A 93 14.55 -7.58 25.67
N ALA A 94 14.12 -7.05 26.83
CA ALA A 94 14.71 -7.41 28.12
C ALA A 94 14.58 -8.92 28.41
N ASP A 95 13.49 -9.53 27.94
CA ASP A 95 13.20 -10.95 28.15
C ASP A 95 14.07 -11.87 27.29
N GLU A 96 14.56 -11.40 26.14
CA GLU A 96 15.26 -12.22 25.13
C GLU A 96 16.81 -12.21 25.28
N LYS A 97 17.37 -11.39 26.18
CA LYS A 97 18.82 -11.26 26.45
C LYS A 97 19.67 -10.89 25.22
N GLU A 98 19.18 -10.00 24.37
CA GLU A 98 19.89 -9.49 23.19
C GLU A 98 20.99 -8.46 23.55
N ALA A 99 22.00 -8.89 24.31
CA ALA A 99 23.14 -8.04 24.64
C ALA A 99 23.91 -7.66 23.35
N GLY A 100 24.12 -6.36 23.12
CA GLY A 100 24.87 -5.86 21.96
C GLY A 100 24.03 -5.47 20.74
N LEU A 101 22.69 -5.60 20.78
CA LEU A 101 21.84 -5.09 19.70
C LEU A 101 21.90 -3.56 19.61
N HIS A 102 21.97 -3.04 18.38
CA HIS A 102 21.89 -1.61 18.10
C HIS A 102 20.45 -1.16 17.85
N LEU A 103 19.97 -0.21 18.65
CA LEU A 103 18.68 0.47 18.45
C LEU A 103 18.91 1.93 18.02
N ILE A 104 18.47 2.26 16.82
CA ILE A 104 18.50 3.62 16.28
C ILE A 104 17.17 4.28 16.61
N VAL A 105 17.20 5.37 17.39
CA VAL A 105 15.98 6.04 17.86
C VAL A 105 15.70 7.29 17.04
N VAL A 106 14.55 7.28 16.34
CA VAL A 106 13.99 8.46 15.68
C VAL A 106 13.14 9.23 16.68
N GLY A 107 13.68 10.35 17.17
CA GLY A 107 13.08 11.19 18.20
C GLY A 107 13.97 11.30 19.44
N GLU A 108 13.42 11.77 20.55
CA GLU A 108 14.17 11.96 21.79
C GLU A 108 14.35 10.66 22.57
N ILE A 109 15.50 10.54 23.25
CA ILE A 109 15.82 9.43 24.16
C ILE A 109 15.83 9.99 25.58
N ASP A 110 14.87 9.56 26.39
CA ASP A 110 14.75 9.96 27.79
C ASP A 110 15.71 9.19 28.74
N ASP A 111 15.80 9.67 29.97
CA ASP A 111 16.71 9.10 30.99
C ASP A 111 16.30 7.68 31.42
N LEU A 112 15.02 7.34 31.31
CA LEU A 112 14.51 6.01 31.63
C LEU A 112 15.00 4.98 30.60
N ALA A 113 14.89 5.30 29.31
CA ALA A 113 15.40 4.45 28.24
C ALA A 113 16.92 4.27 28.34
N ARG A 114 17.67 5.34 28.65
CA ARG A 114 19.13 5.26 28.89
C ARG A 114 19.47 4.34 30.07
N SER A 115 18.72 4.46 31.16
CA SER A 115 18.89 3.60 32.34
C SER A 115 18.61 2.13 32.03
N HIS A 116 17.62 1.85 31.19
CA HIS A 116 17.29 0.50 30.74
C HIS A 116 18.36 -0.09 29.83
N SER A 117 18.85 0.70 28.87
CA SER A 117 19.98 0.34 27.99
C SER A 117 21.22 -0.07 28.78
N LEU A 118 21.60 0.70 29.82
CA LEU A 118 22.73 0.35 30.68
C LEU A 118 22.56 -0.98 31.42
N LYS A 119 21.32 -1.37 31.77
CA LYS A 119 21.03 -2.64 32.45
C LYS A 119 21.03 -3.83 31.51
N THR A 120 20.56 -3.64 30.28
CA THR A 120 20.37 -4.71 29.27
C THR A 120 21.57 -4.89 28.35
N GLY A 121 22.44 -3.89 28.23
CA GLY A 121 23.56 -3.91 27.27
C GLY A 121 23.14 -3.61 25.83
N ILE A 122 21.92 -3.12 25.61
CA ILE A 122 21.43 -2.65 24.30
C ILE A 122 22.04 -1.29 24.01
N ASN A 123 22.57 -1.08 22.80
CA ASN A 123 23.19 0.18 22.41
C ASN A 123 22.16 1.13 21.78
N LEU A 124 21.78 2.20 22.50
CA LEU A 124 20.89 3.23 21.98
C LEU A 124 21.68 4.29 21.21
N ILE A 125 21.35 4.46 19.93
CA ILE A 125 21.98 5.43 19.04
C ILE A 125 20.95 6.48 18.63
N PRO A 126 21.15 7.77 18.97
CA PRO A 126 20.30 8.83 18.47
C PRO A 126 20.33 8.93 16.94
N TRP A 127 19.20 9.28 16.32
CA TRP A 127 19.12 9.52 14.88
C TRP A 127 20.13 10.56 14.35
N THR A 128 20.42 11.59 15.16
CA THR A 128 21.40 12.63 14.83
C THR A 128 22.79 12.07 14.61
N ASP A 129 23.20 11.08 15.40
CA ASP A 129 24.54 10.49 15.33
C ASP A 129 24.75 9.74 14.01
N ILE A 130 23.69 9.11 13.47
CA ILE A 130 23.71 8.48 12.15
C ILE A 130 23.99 9.53 11.07
N LEU A 131 23.32 10.68 11.14
CA LEU A 131 23.48 11.76 10.16
C LEU A 131 24.88 12.38 10.20
N GLU A 132 25.40 12.62 11.40
CA GLU A 132 26.75 13.18 11.58
C GLU A 132 27.82 12.22 11.05
N SER A 133 27.61 10.91 11.23
CA SER A 133 28.53 9.88 10.75
C SER A 133 28.49 9.67 9.24
N GLY A 134 27.41 10.14 8.62
CA GLY A 134 27.17 10.07 7.18
C GLY A 134 27.73 11.23 6.36
N GLY A 135 28.41 12.20 7.00
CA GLY A 135 28.84 13.43 6.34
C GLY A 135 29.73 13.25 5.11
N GLU A 136 30.49 12.15 5.07
CA GLU A 136 31.27 11.75 3.90
C GLU A 136 30.60 10.56 3.17
N PRO A 137 30.55 10.53 1.84
CA PRO A 137 29.99 9.39 1.11
C PRO A 137 30.81 8.11 1.34
N LEU A 138 30.17 6.95 1.22
CA LEU A 138 30.89 5.67 1.25
C LEU A 138 31.68 5.49 -0.05
N ASN A 139 32.91 5.00 0.07
CA ASN A 139 33.67 4.48 -1.06
C ASN A 139 33.28 3.00 -1.29
N LEU A 140 32.02 2.75 -1.63
CA LEU A 140 31.55 1.40 -1.98
C LEU A 140 32.24 0.93 -3.25
N SER A 141 32.70 -0.33 -3.25
CA SER A 141 33.19 -0.93 -4.49
C SER A 141 32.02 -1.20 -5.44
N ALA A 142 32.30 -1.37 -6.73
CA ALA A 142 31.26 -1.73 -7.70
C ALA A 142 30.55 -3.06 -7.35
N ALA A 143 31.21 -3.95 -6.61
CA ALA A 143 30.63 -5.22 -6.15
C ALA A 143 29.61 -5.03 -5.01
N ASP A 144 29.75 -3.96 -4.21
CA ASP A 144 28.87 -3.69 -3.07
C ASP A 144 27.60 -2.92 -3.48
N LEU A 145 27.59 -2.37 -4.69
CA LEU A 145 26.42 -1.69 -5.24
C LEU A 145 25.28 -2.69 -5.51
N PRO A 146 24.03 -2.28 -5.28
CA PRO A 146 22.88 -3.13 -5.52
C PRO A 146 22.66 -3.35 -7.03
N THR A 147 22.27 -4.57 -7.37
CA THR A 147 21.84 -5.00 -8.69
C THR A 147 20.31 -5.16 -8.72
N THR A 148 19.74 -5.34 -9.91
CA THR A 148 18.28 -5.50 -10.04
C THR A 148 17.74 -6.73 -9.33
N ASN A 149 18.57 -7.76 -9.14
CA ASN A 149 18.18 -9.04 -8.55
C ASN A 149 18.48 -9.11 -7.04
N ASP A 150 19.20 -8.13 -6.50
CA ASP A 150 19.45 -8.08 -5.06
C ASP A 150 18.15 -7.81 -4.30
N VAL A 151 18.07 -8.33 -3.08
CA VAL A 151 16.92 -8.14 -2.19
C VAL A 151 16.86 -6.67 -1.79
N PHE A 152 15.75 -6.03 -2.13
CA PHE A 152 15.44 -4.66 -1.74
C PHE A 152 14.84 -4.58 -0.34
N MET A 153 13.92 -5.50 -0.01
CA MET A 153 13.27 -5.56 1.30
C MET A 153 12.70 -6.94 1.59
N ILE A 154 12.51 -7.26 2.87
CA ILE A 154 11.72 -8.40 3.33
C ILE A 154 10.48 -7.85 4.04
N SER A 155 9.30 -8.23 3.55
CA SER A 155 8.03 -7.83 4.17
C SER A 155 7.38 -9.00 4.88
N TYR A 156 7.12 -8.84 6.17
CA TYR A 156 6.38 -9.78 6.99
C TYR A 156 4.92 -9.36 7.12
N TYR A 157 4.02 -10.32 6.96
CA TYR A 157 2.58 -10.16 7.12
C TYR A 157 2.00 -11.36 7.87
N GLY A 158 0.87 -11.14 8.55
CA GLY A 158 0.16 -12.18 9.26
C GLY A 158 -0.71 -13.02 8.31
N ASP A 159 -0.69 -14.33 8.50
CA ASP A 159 -1.70 -15.19 7.90
C ASP A 159 -3.05 -15.13 8.66
N GLU A 160 -4.03 -15.95 8.27
CA GLU A 160 -5.35 -15.98 8.93
C GLU A 160 -5.32 -16.34 10.41
N ILE A 161 -4.26 -17.02 10.85
CA ILE A 161 -4.08 -17.53 12.21
C ILE A 161 -3.09 -16.63 12.98
N GLY A 162 -2.58 -15.56 12.34
CA GLY A 162 -1.62 -14.63 12.91
C GLY A 162 -0.17 -15.12 12.87
N GLN A 163 0.13 -16.20 12.15
CA GLN A 163 1.51 -16.66 11.98
C GLN A 163 2.26 -15.76 10.99
N PRO A 164 3.53 -15.44 11.25
CA PRO A 164 4.32 -14.59 10.36
C PRO A 164 4.62 -15.31 9.05
N LYS A 165 4.30 -14.67 7.94
CA LYS A 165 4.78 -15.04 6.60
C LYS A 165 5.66 -13.92 6.06
N ALA A 166 6.75 -14.28 5.40
CA ALA A 166 7.67 -13.32 4.80
C ALA A 166 7.72 -13.46 3.27
N VAL A 167 7.90 -12.32 2.61
CA VAL A 167 8.16 -12.22 1.17
C VAL A 167 9.36 -11.31 0.94
N GLN A 168 10.32 -11.80 0.17
CA GLN A 168 11.44 -11.04 -0.34
C GLN A 168 11.03 -10.31 -1.62
N PHE A 169 11.32 -9.02 -1.67
CA PHE A 169 11.17 -8.21 -2.88
C PHE A 169 12.54 -7.73 -3.32
N THR A 170 12.85 -7.89 -4.59
CA THR A 170 14.06 -7.38 -5.24
C THR A 170 13.89 -5.94 -5.71
N HIS A 171 14.98 -5.29 -6.11
CA HIS A 171 14.91 -3.98 -6.77
C HIS A 171 14.05 -4.03 -8.05
N GLN A 172 14.14 -5.12 -8.81
CA GLN A 172 13.28 -5.34 -9.98
C GLN A 172 11.80 -5.41 -9.60
N ASN A 173 11.45 -6.08 -8.50
CA ASN A 173 10.06 -6.18 -8.06
C ASN A 173 9.45 -4.81 -7.74
N MET A 174 10.18 -3.98 -7.01
CA MET A 174 9.71 -2.63 -6.67
C MET A 174 9.62 -1.72 -7.89
N THR A 175 10.57 -1.83 -8.83
CA THR A 175 10.54 -1.07 -10.10
C THR A 175 9.36 -1.48 -10.97
N ALA A 176 9.10 -2.80 -11.07
CA ALA A 176 7.93 -3.32 -11.78
C ALA A 176 6.62 -2.82 -11.16
N ALA A 177 6.57 -2.67 -9.83
CA ALA A 177 5.41 -2.14 -9.15
C ALA A 177 5.12 -0.68 -9.51
N VAL A 178 6.15 0.16 -9.63
CA VAL A 178 6.01 1.54 -10.13
C VAL A 178 5.36 1.54 -11.51
N VAL A 179 5.88 0.73 -12.45
CA VAL A 179 5.32 0.64 -13.82
C VAL A 179 3.86 0.17 -13.80
N SER A 180 3.54 -0.83 -12.98
CA SER A 180 2.20 -1.35 -12.85
C SER A 180 1.21 -0.33 -12.29
N ASN A 181 1.63 0.46 -11.29
CA ASN A 181 0.79 1.49 -10.68
C ASN A 181 0.50 2.66 -11.64
N ARG A 182 1.39 2.94 -12.61
CA ARG A 182 1.14 3.95 -13.65
C ARG A 182 -0.05 3.58 -14.54
N ALA A 183 -0.31 2.29 -14.74
CA ALA A 183 -1.42 1.80 -15.54
C ALA A 183 -2.79 1.95 -14.87
N LEU A 184 -2.84 2.37 -13.59
CA LEU A 184 -4.09 2.70 -12.89
C LEU A 184 -4.69 4.03 -13.37
N PHE A 185 -3.94 4.82 -14.13
CA PHE A 185 -4.34 6.12 -14.65
C PHE A 185 -4.56 6.06 -16.16
N SER A 186 -5.43 6.94 -16.66
CA SER A 186 -5.66 7.05 -18.11
C SER A 186 -4.41 7.58 -18.81
N VAL A 187 -4.10 7.03 -19.99
CA VAL A 187 -3.03 7.50 -20.88
C VAL A 187 -3.21 8.98 -21.24
N SER A 188 -4.44 9.47 -21.30
CA SER A 188 -4.74 10.87 -21.59
C SER A 188 -4.41 11.84 -20.45
N THR A 189 -4.33 11.34 -19.22
CA THR A 189 -4.13 12.13 -18.00
C THR A 189 -3.24 11.38 -17.02
N PRO A 190 -1.99 11.08 -17.39
CA PRO A 190 -1.07 10.33 -16.55
C PRO A 190 -0.74 11.08 -15.25
N LEU A 191 -0.12 10.39 -14.30
CA LEU A 191 0.46 11.03 -13.11
C LEU A 191 1.55 12.03 -13.54
N SER A 192 1.70 13.12 -12.81
CA SER A 192 2.76 14.10 -13.04
C SER A 192 3.24 14.73 -11.74
N GLY A 193 4.35 15.47 -11.80
CA GLY A 193 4.90 16.16 -10.63
C GLY A 193 4.00 17.26 -10.05
N SER A 194 2.94 17.68 -10.75
CA SER A 194 1.95 18.60 -10.17
C SER A 194 0.92 17.91 -9.26
N ASP A 195 0.92 16.57 -9.21
CA ASP A 195 -0.03 15.83 -8.39
C ASP A 195 0.33 15.81 -6.91
N ARG A 196 -0.73 15.72 -6.11
CA ARG A 196 -0.68 15.52 -4.67
C ARG A 196 -1.41 14.23 -4.35
N ILE A 197 -0.66 13.20 -4.01
CA ILE A 197 -1.16 11.87 -3.67
C ILE A 197 -1.38 11.79 -2.16
N LEU A 198 -2.59 11.42 -1.78
CA LEU A 198 -2.89 10.97 -0.41
C LEU A 198 -3.20 9.49 -0.43
N SER A 199 -2.46 8.71 0.36
CA SER A 199 -2.60 7.25 0.47
C SER A 199 -3.12 6.84 1.84
N SER A 200 -4.12 5.95 1.84
CA SER A 200 -4.58 5.20 3.01
C SER A 200 -3.86 3.86 3.20
N PHE A 201 -2.77 3.61 2.47
CA PHE A 201 -1.98 2.39 2.56
C PHE A 201 -0.60 2.69 3.14
N SER A 202 -0.24 2.01 4.23
CA SER A 202 1.05 2.17 4.90
C SER A 202 2.21 1.71 4.01
N MET A 203 3.31 2.45 4.05
CA MET A 203 4.58 2.08 3.43
C MET A 203 5.23 0.87 4.11
N ASN A 204 4.73 0.41 5.27
CA ASN A 204 5.11 -0.88 5.85
C ASN A 204 4.62 -2.08 5.00
N THR A 205 3.62 -1.87 4.15
CA THR A 205 3.12 -2.86 3.20
C THR A 205 3.80 -2.71 1.84
N PRO A 206 4.00 -3.80 1.08
CA PRO A 206 4.67 -3.74 -0.22
C PRO A 206 3.89 -2.88 -1.23
N PHE A 207 2.56 -2.93 -1.21
CA PHE A 207 1.72 -2.08 -2.05
C PHE A 207 1.84 -0.59 -1.68
N GLY A 208 1.74 -0.24 -0.39
CA GLY A 208 1.86 1.16 0.03
C GLY A 208 3.25 1.74 -0.28
N MET A 209 4.31 0.93 -0.14
CA MET A 209 5.66 1.29 -0.59
C MET A 209 5.70 1.51 -2.12
N GLY A 210 5.06 0.65 -2.91
CA GLY A 210 4.95 0.81 -4.36
C GLY A 210 4.24 2.10 -4.77
N VAL A 211 3.23 2.55 -4.01
CA VAL A 211 2.55 3.84 -4.24
C VAL A 211 3.49 5.01 -3.92
N ALA A 212 4.23 4.94 -2.81
CA ALA A 212 5.24 5.94 -2.47
C ALA A 212 6.29 6.07 -3.59
N PHE A 213 6.84 4.95 -4.08
CA PHE A 213 7.83 4.98 -5.15
C PHE A 213 7.29 5.50 -6.48
N GLN A 214 6.01 5.23 -6.78
CA GLN A 214 5.38 5.84 -7.94
C GLN A 214 5.35 7.37 -7.80
N ALA A 215 5.00 7.89 -6.63
CA ALA A 215 4.98 9.33 -6.39
C ALA A 215 6.37 9.94 -6.58
N LEU A 216 7.41 9.30 -6.02
CA LEU A 216 8.80 9.74 -6.16
C LEU A 216 9.26 9.72 -7.62
N TRP A 217 8.96 8.64 -8.35
CA TRP A 217 9.34 8.48 -9.75
C TRP A 217 8.76 9.58 -10.65
N GLU A 218 7.51 9.96 -10.42
CA GLU A 218 6.82 10.99 -11.20
C GLU A 218 7.07 12.41 -10.67
N GLY A 219 7.78 12.54 -9.54
CA GLY A 219 8.04 13.82 -8.87
C GLY A 219 6.81 14.44 -8.21
N ALA A 220 5.80 13.63 -7.88
CA ALA A 220 4.57 14.06 -7.25
C ALA A 220 4.74 14.22 -5.74
N SER A 221 3.91 15.07 -5.13
CA SER A 221 3.84 15.16 -3.66
C SER A 221 3.16 13.91 -3.11
N PHE A 222 3.72 13.33 -2.04
CA PHE A 222 3.17 12.14 -1.40
C PHE A 222 2.84 12.41 0.06
N SER A 223 1.72 11.90 0.52
CA SER A 223 1.31 11.92 1.92
C SER A 223 0.55 10.65 2.26
N VAL A 224 0.75 10.15 3.48
CA VAL A 224 0.00 9.02 4.02
C VAL A 224 -0.99 9.58 5.05
N LYS A 225 -2.19 9.01 5.12
CA LYS A 225 -3.15 9.38 6.17
C LYS A 225 -2.53 9.02 7.55
N PRO A 226 -2.73 9.87 8.59
CA PRO A 226 -2.18 9.61 9.91
C PRO A 226 -2.63 8.25 10.49
N ASN A 227 -1.79 7.66 11.34
CA ASN A 227 -2.11 6.49 12.17
C ASN A 227 -2.57 5.23 11.41
N ILE A 228 -2.15 5.06 10.15
CA ILE A 228 -2.34 3.82 9.38
C ILE A 228 -1.21 2.81 9.61
N GLY A 229 -0.04 3.29 10.04
CA GLY A 229 1.18 2.51 10.23
C GLY A 229 1.11 1.52 11.40
N LEU A 230 2.27 1.23 11.98
CA LEU A 230 2.43 0.19 12.99
C LEU A 230 1.78 0.57 14.32
N PHE A 231 1.90 1.84 14.73
CA PHE A 231 1.47 2.30 16.04
C PHE A 231 0.04 2.85 15.97
N LYS A 232 -0.96 2.00 16.19
CA LYS A 232 -2.37 2.40 16.28
C LYS A 232 -2.76 2.68 17.72
N THR A 233 -3.13 3.92 18.03
CA THR A 233 -3.69 4.34 19.33
C THR A 233 -5.20 4.49 19.26
N GLU A 234 -5.95 3.94 20.22
CA GLU A 234 -7.43 4.03 20.24
C GLU A 234 -7.97 5.47 20.47
N SER A 235 -7.11 6.41 20.87
CA SER A 235 -7.45 7.77 21.28
C SER A 235 -7.76 8.74 20.13
N ASP A 236 -7.46 8.40 18.88
CA ASP A 236 -7.26 9.43 17.84
C ASP A 236 -8.41 9.54 16.81
N LYS A 237 -9.62 9.11 17.19
CA LYS A 237 -10.74 8.82 16.27
C LYS A 237 -11.33 10.00 15.47
N ALA A 238 -10.95 11.26 15.72
CA ALA A 238 -11.49 12.43 15.00
C ALA A 238 -10.46 13.13 14.10
N GLU A 239 -9.24 13.35 14.59
CA GLU A 239 -8.16 14.00 13.82
C GLU A 239 -7.55 13.06 12.76
N ASP A 240 -7.70 11.74 12.94
CA ASP A 240 -7.21 10.71 12.01
C ASP A 240 -8.14 10.39 10.85
N SER A 241 -9.28 11.09 10.76
CA SER A 241 -10.22 10.81 9.69
C SER A 241 -9.60 11.11 8.32
N VAL A 242 -9.96 10.30 7.32
CA VAL A 242 -9.58 10.56 5.92
C VAL A 242 -9.98 11.97 5.48
N PHE A 243 -11.05 12.52 6.06
CA PHE A 243 -11.50 13.89 5.84
C PHE A 243 -10.49 14.94 6.31
N ALA A 244 -9.91 14.78 7.50
CA ALA A 244 -8.89 15.69 8.02
C ALA A 244 -7.64 15.67 7.14
N ALA A 245 -7.19 14.48 6.73
CA ALA A 245 -6.06 14.32 5.82
C ALA A 245 -6.32 14.96 4.43
N ILE A 246 -7.52 14.81 3.88
CA ILE A 246 -7.95 15.47 2.63
C ILE A 246 -7.98 16.98 2.78
N ALA A 247 -8.57 17.49 3.86
CA ALA A 247 -8.67 18.93 4.11
C ALA A 247 -7.28 19.57 4.24
N ALA A 248 -6.35 18.86 4.89
CA ALA A 248 -4.99 19.33 5.08
C ALA A 248 -4.19 19.31 3.76
N SER A 249 -4.26 18.22 2.98
CA SER A 249 -3.35 17.99 1.83
C SER A 249 -3.93 18.43 0.47
N ARG A 250 -5.26 18.63 0.39
CA ARG A 250 -6.01 18.92 -0.85
C ARG A 250 -5.56 18.02 -2.01
N PRO A 251 -5.67 16.69 -1.88
CA PRO A 251 -5.08 15.77 -2.84
C PRO A 251 -5.73 15.88 -4.21
N THR A 252 -4.93 15.76 -5.27
CA THR A 252 -5.43 15.56 -6.63
C THR A 252 -5.75 14.08 -6.88
N ILE A 253 -5.10 13.18 -6.15
CA ILE A 253 -5.24 11.73 -6.31
C ILE A 253 -5.37 11.07 -4.94
N LEU A 254 -6.35 10.19 -4.84
CA LEU A 254 -6.62 9.40 -3.64
C LEU A 254 -6.33 7.93 -3.87
N TYR A 255 -5.55 7.32 -2.99
CA TYR A 255 -5.51 5.88 -2.80
C TYR A 255 -6.21 5.57 -1.49
N VAL A 256 -7.43 5.03 -1.54
CA VAL A 256 -8.27 4.85 -0.34
C VAL A 256 -8.90 3.46 -0.30
N GLN A 257 -9.41 3.07 0.86
CA GLN A 257 -10.25 1.89 0.96
C GLN A 257 -11.67 2.20 0.42
N PRO A 258 -12.40 1.20 -0.12
CA PRO A 258 -13.79 1.37 -0.54
C PRO A 258 -14.69 1.99 0.53
N SER A 259 -14.57 1.55 1.78
CA SER A 259 -15.35 2.06 2.92
C SER A 259 -15.12 3.55 3.20
N GLU A 260 -13.88 4.02 3.02
CA GLU A 260 -13.52 5.44 3.12
C GLU A 260 -14.12 6.25 1.97
N LEU A 261 -14.07 5.73 0.75
CA LEU A 261 -14.68 6.36 -0.42
C LEU A 261 -16.21 6.46 -0.29
N ASP A 262 -16.86 5.41 0.24
CA ASP A 262 -18.30 5.40 0.51
C ASP A 262 -18.67 6.49 1.53
N SER A 263 -17.86 6.62 2.58
CA SER A 263 -18.02 7.66 3.61
C SER A 263 -17.85 9.07 3.03
N LEU A 264 -16.80 9.30 2.24
CA LEU A 264 -16.56 10.56 1.55
C LEU A 264 -17.72 10.93 0.62
N SER A 265 -18.17 9.96 -0.17
CA SER A 265 -19.25 10.14 -1.14
C SER A 265 -20.58 10.44 -0.47
N SER A 266 -20.87 9.76 0.64
CA SER A 266 -22.07 10.01 1.45
C SER A 266 -22.10 11.43 2.01
N SER A 267 -20.96 11.92 2.51
CA SER A 267 -20.80 13.29 3.02
C SER A 267 -20.98 14.36 1.93
N VAL A 268 -20.41 14.13 0.74
CA VAL A 268 -20.60 14.99 -0.43
C VAL A 268 -22.08 15.01 -0.83
N LEU A 269 -22.73 13.84 -0.91
CA LEU A 269 -24.15 13.77 -1.26
C LEU A 269 -25.05 14.40 -0.22
N ALA A 270 -24.77 14.24 1.06
CA ALA A 270 -25.53 14.89 2.13
C ALA A 270 -25.49 16.42 1.98
N THR A 271 -24.35 16.97 1.55
CA THR A 271 -24.22 18.40 1.27
C THR A 271 -24.95 18.79 -0.03
N ALA A 272 -24.80 18.00 -1.09
CA ALA A 272 -25.45 18.25 -2.37
C ALA A 272 -26.99 18.22 -2.27
N LYS A 273 -27.55 17.37 -1.40
CA LYS A 273 -28.99 17.27 -1.10
C LYS A 273 -29.59 18.56 -0.54
N GLY A 274 -28.76 19.49 -0.03
CA GLY A 274 -29.22 20.80 0.41
C GLY A 274 -29.65 21.72 -0.76
N SER A 275 -29.24 21.42 -1.99
CA SER A 275 -29.63 22.21 -3.17
C SER A 275 -31.03 21.85 -3.67
N PHE A 276 -31.83 22.87 -4.01
CA PHE A 276 -33.16 22.70 -4.60
C PHE A 276 -33.15 21.90 -5.92
N LEU A 277 -32.04 21.95 -6.67
CA LEU A 277 -31.89 21.27 -7.95
C LEU A 277 -31.35 19.83 -7.83
N TYR A 278 -31.08 19.35 -6.61
CA TYR A 278 -30.41 18.06 -6.38
C TYR A 278 -31.08 16.90 -7.12
N THR A 279 -32.41 16.75 -7.01
CA THR A 279 -33.13 15.63 -7.63
C THR A 279 -33.00 15.61 -9.15
N LEU A 280 -33.00 16.78 -9.80
CA LEU A 280 -32.80 16.89 -11.24
C LEU A 280 -31.35 16.62 -11.64
N ALA A 281 -30.40 17.20 -10.89
CA ALA A 281 -28.97 16.99 -11.08
C ALA A 281 -28.58 15.51 -10.95
N TRP A 282 -29.10 14.82 -9.93
CA TRP A 282 -28.92 13.40 -9.71
C TRP A 282 -29.40 12.58 -10.90
N LYS A 283 -30.65 12.78 -11.33
CA LYS A 283 -31.23 12.05 -12.47
C LYS A 283 -30.41 12.24 -13.74
N ARG A 284 -29.93 13.47 -14.00
CA ARG A 284 -29.12 13.78 -15.20
C ARG A 284 -27.74 13.14 -15.14
N LYS A 285 -27.05 13.20 -14.00
CA LYS A 285 -25.75 12.55 -13.82
C LYS A 285 -25.85 11.02 -13.88
N MET A 286 -26.91 10.44 -13.31
CA MET A 286 -27.17 9.00 -13.42
C MET A 286 -27.43 8.58 -14.87
N GLY A 287 -28.23 9.35 -15.63
CA GLY A 287 -28.44 9.11 -17.06
C GLY A 287 -27.14 9.16 -17.86
N ALA A 288 -26.32 10.19 -17.65
CA ALA A 288 -25.00 10.29 -18.29
C ALA A 288 -24.07 9.12 -17.93
N LEU A 289 -24.08 8.68 -16.67
CA LEU A 289 -23.29 7.53 -16.22
C LEU A 289 -23.73 6.24 -16.91
N LEU A 290 -25.04 6.03 -17.09
CA LEU A 290 -25.60 4.89 -17.85
C LEU A 290 -25.20 4.94 -19.33
N GLU A 291 -25.05 6.14 -19.90
CA GLU A 291 -24.54 6.36 -21.25
C GLU A 291 -23.00 6.25 -21.34
N GLY A 292 -22.32 5.93 -20.24
CA GLY A 292 -20.86 5.76 -20.21
C GLY A 292 -20.09 7.09 -20.14
N SER A 293 -20.71 8.15 -19.63
CA SER A 293 -20.10 9.47 -19.50
C SER A 293 -20.00 9.92 -18.05
N LEU A 294 -18.82 10.43 -17.69
CA LEU A 294 -18.57 11.08 -16.40
C LEU A 294 -17.87 12.42 -16.65
N SER A 295 -18.42 13.49 -16.09
CA SER A 295 -17.88 14.84 -16.28
C SER A 295 -18.09 15.68 -15.03
N ARG A 296 -17.17 16.63 -14.82
CA ARG A 296 -17.25 17.71 -13.80
C ARG A 296 -17.65 19.05 -14.39
N THR A 297 -17.82 19.15 -15.71
CA THR A 297 -18.07 20.44 -16.39
C THR A 297 -19.55 20.70 -16.69
N THR A 298 -20.42 19.76 -16.33
CA THR A 298 -21.86 19.89 -16.59
C THR A 298 -22.47 21.03 -15.75
N PRO A 299 -23.60 21.63 -16.18
CA PRO A 299 -24.31 22.62 -15.35
C PRO A 299 -24.68 22.06 -13.97
N TRP A 300 -25.00 20.78 -13.88
CA TRP A 300 -25.35 20.10 -12.62
C TRP A 300 -24.17 19.99 -11.68
N ASP A 301 -22.97 19.75 -12.22
CA ASP A 301 -21.75 19.79 -11.43
C ASP A 301 -21.50 21.18 -10.88
N ARG A 302 -21.54 22.20 -11.74
CA ARG A 302 -21.23 23.58 -11.35
C ARG A 302 -22.21 24.15 -10.32
N VAL A 303 -23.50 23.81 -10.42
CA VAL A 303 -24.57 24.40 -9.60
C VAL A 303 -24.87 23.59 -8.33
N VAL A 304 -24.63 22.28 -8.32
CA VAL A 304 -25.02 21.40 -7.19
C VAL A 304 -23.82 20.72 -6.55
N PHE A 305 -23.01 20.02 -7.34
CA PHE A 305 -21.97 19.15 -6.77
C PHE A 305 -20.67 19.88 -6.48
N GLU A 306 -20.38 21.01 -7.12
CA GLU A 306 -19.13 21.74 -6.91
C GLU A 306 -19.06 22.33 -5.50
N ASP A 307 -20.11 23.03 -5.05
CA ASP A 307 -20.19 23.55 -3.68
C ASP A 307 -20.05 22.43 -2.64
N ALA A 308 -20.64 21.26 -2.92
CA ALA A 308 -20.51 20.09 -2.06
C ALA A 308 -19.06 19.59 -2.00
N ARG A 309 -18.36 19.50 -3.13
CA ARG A 309 -16.96 19.06 -3.18
C ARG A 309 -16.00 20.09 -2.59
N VAL A 310 -16.25 21.39 -2.78
CA VAL A 310 -15.51 22.48 -2.14
C VAL A 310 -15.55 22.34 -0.62
N LYS A 311 -16.74 22.10 -0.05
CA LYS A 311 -16.91 21.92 1.41
C LYS A 311 -16.04 20.81 1.99
N TRP A 312 -15.87 19.72 1.23
CA TRP A 312 -15.08 18.56 1.64
C TRP A 312 -13.65 18.56 1.07
N SER A 313 -13.16 19.68 0.54
CA SER A 313 -11.81 19.82 -0.04
C SER A 313 -11.49 18.85 -1.18
N LEU A 314 -12.50 18.49 -1.98
CA LEU A 314 -12.39 17.57 -3.13
C LEU A 314 -12.44 18.29 -4.49
N SER A 315 -12.33 19.62 -4.52
CA SER A 315 -12.35 20.38 -5.78
C SER A 315 -11.19 19.99 -6.70
N ASP A 316 -9.98 19.83 -6.16
CA ASP A 316 -8.77 19.52 -6.94
C ASP A 316 -8.66 18.03 -7.31
N LEU A 317 -9.53 17.17 -6.76
CA LEU A 317 -9.50 15.74 -7.00
C LEU A 317 -9.71 15.43 -8.49
N ARG A 318 -8.84 14.64 -9.10
CA ARG A 318 -8.98 14.23 -10.51
C ARG A 318 -9.05 12.73 -10.72
N SER A 319 -8.66 11.92 -9.75
CA SER A 319 -8.74 10.46 -9.83
C SER A 319 -8.75 9.82 -8.44
N VAL A 320 -9.39 8.65 -8.34
CA VAL A 320 -9.38 7.81 -7.15
C VAL A 320 -8.96 6.39 -7.51
N VAL A 321 -8.13 5.78 -6.69
CA VAL A 321 -7.82 4.36 -6.70
C VAL A 321 -8.37 3.76 -5.41
N THR A 322 -9.17 2.70 -5.55
CA THR A 322 -9.66 1.91 -4.41
C THR A 322 -8.95 0.58 -4.34
N ALA A 323 -8.52 0.16 -3.15
CA ALA A 323 -7.88 -1.16 -2.97
C ALA A 323 -8.14 -1.78 -1.59
N GLY A 324 -7.80 -3.06 -1.46
CA GLY A 324 -7.72 -3.77 -0.17
C GLY A 324 -9.02 -4.39 0.35
N GLU A 325 -10.19 -3.81 0.06
CA GLU A 325 -11.48 -4.33 0.56
C GLU A 325 -12.49 -4.67 -0.56
N PRO A 326 -13.43 -5.59 -0.30
CA PRO A 326 -14.63 -5.72 -1.11
C PRO A 326 -15.40 -4.39 -1.11
N SER A 327 -15.89 -3.95 -2.27
CA SER A 327 -16.84 -2.84 -2.34
C SER A 327 -18.26 -3.36 -2.45
N ASP A 328 -19.21 -2.64 -1.88
CA ASP A 328 -20.62 -2.84 -2.19
C ASP A 328 -20.90 -2.41 -3.65
N PRO A 329 -21.47 -3.30 -4.49
CA PRO A 329 -21.88 -2.93 -5.83
C PRO A 329 -22.85 -1.73 -5.87
N SER A 330 -23.67 -1.57 -4.83
CA SER A 330 -24.70 -0.53 -4.78
C SER A 330 -24.13 0.88 -4.62
N THR A 331 -22.91 1.01 -4.09
CA THR A 331 -22.31 2.32 -3.75
C THR A 331 -21.38 2.85 -4.83
N GLN A 332 -20.94 2.04 -5.80
CA GLN A 332 -19.95 2.50 -6.78
C GLN A 332 -20.46 3.62 -7.69
N ALA A 333 -21.67 3.47 -8.24
CA ALA A 333 -22.30 4.53 -9.04
C ALA A 333 -22.49 5.81 -8.22
N ILE A 334 -22.84 5.65 -6.94
CA ILE A 334 -22.98 6.74 -5.98
C ILE A 334 -21.64 7.47 -5.82
N CYS A 335 -20.56 6.73 -5.61
CA CYS A 335 -19.21 7.29 -5.46
C CYS A 335 -18.74 8.01 -6.72
N SER A 336 -18.95 7.42 -7.90
CA SER A 336 -18.63 8.07 -9.17
C SER A 336 -19.43 9.35 -9.39
N ILE A 337 -20.72 9.39 -9.05
CA ILE A 337 -21.53 10.61 -9.18
C ILE A 337 -21.08 11.68 -8.18
N ALA A 338 -20.88 11.31 -6.92
CA ALA A 338 -20.49 12.24 -5.86
C ALA A 338 -19.15 12.92 -6.15
N THR A 339 -18.14 12.13 -6.51
CA THR A 339 -16.79 12.64 -6.81
C THR A 339 -16.67 13.19 -8.23
N SER A 340 -17.39 12.59 -9.19
CA SER A 340 -17.34 12.92 -10.62
C SER A 340 -15.96 12.79 -11.25
N VAL A 341 -15.11 11.92 -10.70
CA VAL A 341 -13.78 11.60 -11.22
C VAL A 341 -13.67 10.12 -11.57
N PRO A 342 -12.74 9.73 -12.47
CA PRO A 342 -12.45 8.33 -12.74
C PRO A 342 -11.98 7.58 -11.49
N ILE A 343 -12.46 6.35 -11.31
CA ILE A 343 -12.18 5.52 -10.14
C ILE A 343 -11.62 4.19 -10.60
N ALA A 344 -10.33 3.92 -10.40
CA ALA A 344 -9.75 2.60 -10.61
C ALA A 344 -10.00 1.71 -9.38
N ARG A 345 -10.30 0.43 -9.61
CA ARG A 345 -10.41 -0.58 -8.55
C ARG A 345 -9.24 -1.54 -8.69
N ALA A 346 -8.50 -1.75 -7.61
CA ALA A 346 -7.32 -2.58 -7.57
C ALA A 346 -7.48 -3.67 -6.52
N HIS A 347 -7.13 -4.91 -6.88
CA HIS A 347 -6.96 -6.00 -5.93
C HIS A 347 -5.49 -6.13 -5.57
N VAL A 348 -5.17 -6.05 -4.29
CA VAL A 348 -3.80 -6.05 -3.76
C VAL A 348 -3.60 -7.24 -2.83
N HIS A 349 -2.39 -7.77 -2.77
CA HIS A 349 -2.06 -8.92 -1.94
C HIS A 349 -0.63 -8.81 -1.41
N PRO A 350 -0.32 -9.29 -0.18
CA PRO A 350 1.02 -9.17 0.40
C PRO A 350 2.17 -9.82 -0.41
N LEU A 351 1.84 -10.76 -1.30
CA LEU A 351 2.82 -11.39 -2.21
C LEU A 351 3.29 -10.45 -3.35
N SER A 352 2.66 -9.29 -3.54
CA SER A 352 2.91 -8.39 -4.67
C SER A 352 3.10 -6.95 -4.19
N ALA A 353 4.08 -6.26 -4.77
CA ALA A 353 4.30 -4.83 -4.54
C ALA A 353 3.37 -3.93 -5.37
N SER A 354 2.61 -4.51 -6.30
CA SER A 354 1.58 -3.83 -7.10
C SER A 354 0.22 -4.52 -6.96
N PRO A 355 -0.86 -3.94 -7.49
CA PRO A 355 -2.10 -4.67 -7.71
C PRO A 355 -1.85 -5.93 -8.54
N ILE A 356 -2.56 -7.01 -8.22
CA ILE A 356 -2.62 -8.24 -9.03
C ILE A 356 -3.62 -8.04 -10.16
N LEU A 357 -4.77 -7.46 -9.83
CA LEU A 357 -5.86 -7.17 -10.76
C LEU A 357 -6.20 -5.69 -10.65
N ALA A 358 -6.49 -5.03 -11.75
CA ALA A 358 -6.87 -3.63 -11.74
C ALA A 358 -7.83 -3.26 -12.87
N SER A 359 -8.89 -2.54 -12.54
CA SER A 359 -9.86 -2.04 -13.52
C SER A 359 -9.32 -0.79 -14.18
N HIS A 360 -9.68 -0.59 -15.44
CA HIS A 360 -9.46 0.69 -16.09
C HIS A 360 -10.26 1.78 -15.36
N PRO A 361 -9.70 2.99 -15.13
CA PRO A 361 -10.37 4.06 -14.39
C PRO A 361 -11.65 4.59 -15.07
N LEU A 362 -11.78 4.37 -16.39
CA LEU A 362 -12.96 4.71 -17.20
C LEU A 362 -13.88 3.52 -17.47
N ASP A 363 -13.67 2.39 -16.79
CA ASP A 363 -14.62 1.28 -16.87
C ASP A 363 -15.86 1.61 -16.03
N LEU A 364 -16.84 2.27 -16.68
CA LEU A 364 -18.12 2.63 -16.06
C LEU A 364 -19.16 1.51 -16.17
N GLN A 365 -18.92 0.50 -17.02
CA GLN A 365 -19.83 -0.63 -17.22
C GLN A 365 -19.93 -1.49 -15.95
N ARG A 366 -18.86 -1.54 -15.17
CA ARG A 366 -18.81 -2.23 -13.87
C ARG A 366 -19.91 -1.81 -12.89
N HIS A 367 -20.42 -0.58 -13.00
CA HIS A 367 -21.46 -0.06 -12.09
C HIS A 367 -22.83 -0.71 -12.34
N PHE A 368 -23.02 -1.29 -13.51
CA PHE A 368 -24.29 -1.87 -13.95
C PHE A 368 -24.04 -3.29 -14.49
N PRO A 369 -23.74 -4.26 -13.60
CA PRO A 369 -23.53 -5.63 -14.04
C PRO A 369 -24.76 -6.11 -14.81
N ALA A 370 -24.55 -6.53 -16.06
CA ALA A 370 -25.61 -7.04 -16.90
C ALA A 370 -26.27 -8.24 -16.21
N THR A 371 -27.56 -8.12 -15.89
CA THR A 371 -28.39 -9.22 -15.38
C THR A 371 -28.78 -10.12 -16.55
N GLY A 372 -27.80 -10.85 -17.07
CA GLY A 372 -28.05 -11.98 -17.96
C GLY A 372 -28.61 -13.14 -17.14
N GLY A 373 -29.92 -13.20 -16.96
CA GLY A 373 -30.61 -14.33 -16.33
C GLY A 373 -30.98 -14.12 -14.86
N SER A 374 -32.13 -14.69 -14.49
CA SER A 374 -32.83 -14.55 -13.22
C SER A 374 -31.97 -14.86 -11.98
N ARG A 375 -31.37 -13.82 -11.39
CA ARG A 375 -31.02 -13.58 -9.97
C ARG A 375 -29.94 -12.49 -9.98
N MET A 376 -30.06 -11.45 -9.12
CA MET A 376 -28.87 -10.68 -8.74
C MET A 376 -27.81 -11.68 -8.30
N SER A 377 -26.71 -11.80 -9.05
CA SER A 377 -25.64 -12.71 -8.65
C SER A 377 -25.14 -12.26 -7.28
N LYS A 378 -24.96 -13.20 -6.37
CA LYS A 378 -24.35 -12.94 -5.05
C LYS A 378 -22.85 -12.61 -5.17
N ASP A 379 -22.31 -12.66 -6.38
CA ASP A 379 -20.89 -12.50 -6.64
C ASP A 379 -20.50 -11.02 -6.58
N PRO A 380 -19.28 -10.72 -6.08
CA PRO A 380 -18.77 -9.37 -6.02
C PRO A 380 -18.55 -8.77 -7.42
N LEU A 381 -18.42 -7.45 -7.47
CA LEU A 381 -18.02 -6.76 -8.70
C LEU A 381 -16.61 -7.15 -9.12
N HIS A 382 -16.39 -7.10 -10.44
CA HIS A 382 -15.07 -7.36 -10.97
C HIS A 382 -14.09 -6.27 -10.55
N VAL A 383 -12.85 -6.68 -10.33
CA VAL A 383 -11.70 -5.81 -10.01
C VAL A 383 -10.89 -5.48 -11.25
N GLY A 384 -11.24 -6.02 -12.43
CA GLY A 384 -10.55 -5.79 -13.69
C GLY A 384 -9.68 -6.98 -14.12
N PRO A 385 -8.95 -6.85 -15.25
CA PRO A 385 -7.98 -7.84 -15.71
C PRO A 385 -6.70 -7.86 -14.86
N PRO A 386 -5.77 -8.80 -15.10
CA PRO A 386 -4.43 -8.78 -14.53
C PRO A 386 -3.71 -7.46 -14.80
N ALA A 387 -3.02 -6.95 -13.78
CA ALA A 387 -2.20 -5.75 -13.91
C ALA A 387 -0.96 -6.04 -14.80
N PRO A 388 -0.37 -5.04 -15.48
CA PRO A 388 0.66 -5.28 -16.51
C PRO A 388 1.91 -6.05 -16.09
N SER A 389 2.22 -6.10 -14.79
CA SER A 389 3.39 -6.78 -14.22
C SER A 389 3.08 -8.18 -13.67
N VAL A 390 1.82 -8.63 -13.76
CA VAL A 390 1.31 -9.83 -13.12
C VAL A 390 0.55 -10.69 -14.13
N GLU A 391 0.85 -11.98 -14.12
CA GLU A 391 0.09 -13.04 -14.75
C GLU A 391 -0.80 -13.72 -13.71
N VAL A 392 -1.98 -14.16 -14.15
CA VAL A 392 -2.98 -14.80 -13.29
C VAL A 392 -3.49 -16.08 -13.95
N LYS A 393 -3.66 -17.13 -13.15
CA LYS A 393 -4.21 -18.42 -13.56
C LYS A 393 -5.23 -18.90 -12.55
N LEU A 394 -6.30 -19.55 -13.02
CA LEU A 394 -7.24 -20.28 -12.17
C LEU A 394 -6.95 -21.77 -12.21
N VAL A 395 -6.89 -22.41 -11.05
CA VAL A 395 -6.76 -23.87 -10.92
C VAL A 395 -7.92 -24.47 -10.12
N GLY A 396 -8.12 -25.78 -10.24
CA GLY A 396 -9.27 -26.46 -9.60
C GLY A 396 -10.62 -26.00 -10.15
N VAL A 397 -10.66 -25.62 -11.42
CA VAL A 397 -11.90 -25.20 -12.11
C VAL A 397 -12.71 -26.44 -12.46
N PRO A 398 -13.96 -26.58 -11.97
CA PRO A 398 -14.80 -27.73 -12.29
C PRO A 398 -15.25 -27.71 -13.76
N GLU A 399 -14.88 -28.72 -14.56
CA GLU A 399 -15.25 -28.82 -15.98
C GLU A 399 -16.77 -28.79 -16.18
N ASN A 400 -17.52 -29.45 -15.28
CA ASN A 400 -18.99 -29.48 -15.31
C ASN A 400 -19.63 -28.08 -15.16
N GLU A 401 -18.99 -27.14 -14.46
CA GLU A 401 -19.48 -25.77 -14.36
C GLU A 401 -19.26 -25.01 -15.67
N ILE A 402 -18.13 -25.25 -16.34
CA ILE A 402 -17.78 -24.66 -17.64
C ILE A 402 -18.70 -25.20 -18.75
N ASP A 403 -18.91 -26.52 -18.80
CA ASP A 403 -19.78 -27.17 -19.77
C ASP A 403 -21.23 -26.69 -19.67
N ALA A 404 -21.65 -26.30 -18.46
CA ALA A 404 -22.95 -25.69 -18.20
C ALA A 404 -23.03 -24.20 -18.60
N GLY A 405 -21.94 -23.63 -19.14
CA GLY A 405 -21.86 -22.24 -19.61
C GLY A 405 -21.63 -21.21 -18.50
N ASN A 406 -21.21 -21.62 -17.30
CA ASN A 406 -20.87 -20.68 -16.23
C ASN A 406 -19.45 -20.13 -16.42
N ASP A 407 -19.21 -18.94 -15.86
CA ASP A 407 -17.87 -18.35 -15.81
C ASP A 407 -16.90 -19.26 -15.01
N PRO A 408 -15.67 -19.53 -15.51
CA PRO A 408 -14.72 -20.40 -14.81
C PRO A 408 -14.37 -19.88 -13.42
N ARG A 409 -14.49 -20.77 -12.42
CA ARG A 409 -14.27 -20.48 -11.00
C ARG A 409 -13.20 -21.39 -10.40
N GLY A 410 -12.14 -20.81 -9.83
CA GLY A 410 -11.01 -21.58 -9.30
C GLY A 410 -10.24 -20.88 -8.19
N GLU A 411 -9.18 -21.54 -7.73
CA GLU A 411 -8.12 -20.96 -6.91
C GLU A 411 -7.26 -20.02 -7.77
N LEU A 412 -6.96 -18.84 -7.23
CA LEU A 412 -6.19 -17.80 -7.89
C LEU A 412 -4.69 -18.02 -7.67
N LEU A 413 -3.98 -18.30 -8.75
CA LEU A 413 -2.52 -18.32 -8.78
C LEU A 413 -1.99 -17.06 -9.44
N ILE A 414 -0.86 -16.58 -8.92
CA ILE A 414 -0.18 -15.39 -9.42
C ILE A 414 1.29 -15.65 -9.71
N ARG A 415 1.81 -14.95 -10.69
CA ARG A 415 3.24 -14.88 -11.03
C ARG A 415 3.49 -13.52 -11.65
N GLY A 416 4.70 -12.98 -11.56
CA GLY A 416 4.98 -11.72 -12.25
C GLY A 416 6.25 -11.06 -11.77
N THR A 417 6.62 -9.99 -12.46
CA THR A 417 7.82 -9.23 -12.12
C THR A 417 7.63 -8.36 -10.89
N SER A 418 6.41 -8.01 -10.49
CA SER A 418 6.12 -7.30 -9.22
C SER A 418 5.79 -8.25 -8.06
N VAL A 419 5.69 -9.55 -8.33
CA VAL A 419 5.43 -10.59 -7.33
C VAL A 419 6.75 -10.99 -6.68
N GLY A 420 6.79 -10.91 -5.34
CA GLY A 420 7.97 -11.25 -4.56
C GLY A 420 8.14 -12.76 -4.36
N THR A 421 9.26 -13.14 -3.76
CA THR A 421 9.60 -14.55 -3.47
C THR A 421 9.21 -14.87 -2.02
N PRO A 422 8.29 -15.81 -1.76
CA PRO A 422 7.98 -16.22 -0.40
C PRO A 422 9.20 -16.86 0.29
N VAL A 423 9.45 -16.48 1.54
CA VAL A 423 10.53 -17.04 2.36
C VAL A 423 10.02 -18.18 3.25
N SER A 424 8.72 -18.18 3.56
CA SER A 424 8.08 -19.18 4.43
C SER A 424 7.79 -20.48 3.66
N GLU A 425 8.13 -21.63 4.27
CA GLU A 425 7.78 -22.97 3.77
C GLU A 425 6.26 -23.18 3.57
N SER A 426 5.43 -22.35 4.20
CA SER A 426 3.95 -22.45 4.13
C SER A 426 3.36 -22.03 2.79
N THR A 427 4.13 -21.35 1.93
CA THR A 427 3.72 -20.95 0.58
C THR A 427 4.60 -21.68 -0.41
N VAL A 428 4.21 -22.90 -0.76
CA VAL A 428 4.94 -23.73 -1.72
C VAL A 428 4.56 -23.30 -3.15
N PRO A 429 5.51 -22.83 -3.96
CA PRO A 429 5.25 -22.56 -5.37
C PRO A 429 4.85 -23.85 -6.09
N TYR A 430 3.96 -23.72 -7.08
CA TYR A 430 3.73 -24.80 -8.05
C TYR A 430 5.00 -25.05 -8.88
N PRO A 431 5.16 -26.25 -9.47
CA PRO A 431 6.38 -26.62 -10.21
C PRO A 431 6.79 -25.66 -11.33
N ASP A 432 5.83 -24.90 -11.88
CA ASP A 432 5.99 -23.92 -12.96
C ASP A 432 6.15 -22.46 -12.45
N GLY A 433 6.43 -22.28 -11.15
CA GLY A 433 6.74 -21.00 -10.53
C GLY A 433 5.51 -20.14 -10.17
N TRP A 434 4.31 -20.71 -10.22
CA TRP A 434 3.10 -20.02 -9.79
C TRP A 434 2.93 -20.05 -8.28
N LEU A 435 2.51 -18.92 -7.71
CA LEU A 435 2.26 -18.79 -6.28
C LEU A 435 0.76 -18.83 -5.99
N PRO A 436 0.31 -19.66 -5.03
CA PRO A 436 -1.07 -19.61 -4.59
C PRO A 436 -1.32 -18.33 -3.78
N SER A 437 -2.31 -17.53 -4.20
CA SER A 437 -2.72 -16.38 -3.38
C SER A 437 -3.56 -16.80 -2.17
N GLY A 438 -4.08 -18.04 -2.17
CA GLY A 438 -5.04 -18.51 -1.16
C GLY A 438 -6.45 -17.92 -1.35
N GLU A 439 -6.69 -17.24 -2.46
CA GLU A 439 -8.00 -16.69 -2.82
C GLU A 439 -8.65 -17.48 -3.94
N ARG A 440 -9.96 -17.36 -4.07
CA ARG A 440 -10.70 -17.85 -5.22
C ARG A 440 -11.17 -16.68 -6.07
N ALA A 441 -11.29 -16.92 -7.37
CA ALA A 441 -11.81 -15.94 -8.29
C ALA A 441 -12.65 -16.59 -9.40
N ILE A 442 -13.42 -15.74 -10.07
CA ILE A 442 -14.17 -16.02 -11.28
C ILE A 442 -13.57 -15.17 -12.40
N VAL A 443 -13.27 -15.77 -13.55
CA VAL A 443 -12.86 -15.03 -14.74
C VAL A 443 -14.07 -14.88 -15.68
N GLN A 444 -14.36 -13.64 -16.07
CA GLN A 444 -15.45 -13.33 -16.97
C GLN A 444 -15.00 -13.42 -18.43
N SER A 445 -15.94 -13.57 -19.36
CA SER A 445 -15.66 -13.66 -20.80
C SER A 445 -14.92 -12.46 -21.41
N ASN A 446 -15.02 -11.29 -20.77
CA ASN A 446 -14.30 -10.07 -21.15
C ASN A 446 -12.88 -9.98 -20.53
N GLY A 447 -12.41 -11.03 -19.86
CA GLY A 447 -11.08 -11.12 -19.26
C GLY A 447 -10.95 -10.41 -17.90
N THR A 448 -12.05 -9.91 -17.33
CA THR A 448 -12.02 -9.32 -15.97
C THR A 448 -12.25 -10.40 -14.91
N PHE A 449 -11.72 -10.15 -13.71
CA PHE A 449 -11.79 -11.10 -12.60
C PHE A 449 -12.67 -10.56 -11.48
N LYS A 450 -13.44 -11.45 -10.84
CA LYS A 450 -14.14 -11.21 -9.58
C LYS A 450 -13.48 -12.04 -8.48
N VAL A 451 -12.99 -11.40 -7.43
CA VAL A 451 -12.38 -12.10 -6.28
C VAL A 451 -13.48 -12.44 -5.29
N ILE A 452 -13.72 -13.72 -5.07
CA ILE A 452 -14.89 -14.22 -4.31
C ILE A 452 -14.57 -14.59 -2.86
N GLY A 453 -13.38 -14.25 -2.38
CA GLY A 453 -12.91 -14.48 -1.02
C GLY A 453 -11.82 -15.56 -0.91
N ARG A 454 -11.38 -15.82 0.31
CA ARG A 454 -10.31 -16.78 0.60
C ARG A 454 -10.80 -18.22 0.54
N GLN A 455 -9.90 -19.12 0.16
CA GLN A 455 -10.15 -20.54 0.17
C GLN A 455 -10.30 -21.02 1.62
N ARG A 456 -11.48 -21.54 1.99
CA ARG A 456 -11.59 -22.31 3.23
C ARG A 456 -10.66 -23.50 3.09
N ARG A 457 -9.67 -23.64 3.99
CA ARG A 457 -8.92 -24.88 4.15
C ARG A 457 -9.93 -25.99 4.39
N THR A 458 -10.20 -26.79 3.37
CA THR A 458 -10.74 -28.12 3.57
C THR A 458 -9.63 -28.88 4.28
N THR A 459 -9.75 -29.02 5.61
CA THR A 459 -9.06 -30.11 6.30
C THR A 459 -9.45 -31.36 5.55
N GLY A 460 -8.50 -31.96 4.82
CA GLY A 460 -8.71 -33.25 4.19
C GLY A 460 -9.11 -34.30 5.23
N PRO A 461 -9.75 -35.40 4.80
CA PRO A 461 -10.28 -36.44 5.67
C PRO A 461 -9.23 -37.07 6.60
#